data_AF-A0A7S1CY79-F1
#
_entry.id   AF-A0A7S1CY79-F1
#
_cell.length_a   1.000
_cell.length_b   1.000
_cell.length_c   1.000
_cell.angle_alpha   90.00
_cell.angle_beta   90.00
_cell.angle_gamma   90.00
#
_symmetry.space_group_name_H-M   'P 1'
#
loop_
_entity.id
_entity.type
_entity.pdbx_description
1 polymer ?
#
loop_
_entity_poly.entity_id
_entity_poly.type
_entity_poly.pdbx_seq_one_letter_code
_entity_poly.pdbx_strand_id
1 'polypeptide(L)'
;QQIQSESQQQQQSKPKPKQDQRRRPPPPSSTKPLQLTHITQDSVTGQLQIQKQEIRSNVFRPGWNQPTVSLEEYADRERAQALQRQEQQQQQQHEQDDNRPRRYEELVREELEDDIDKVDASAAMDRAWDDWKDENPRGSGNKMGDVGDRNF
;
A
#
# COMPACT_ATOMS: atom_id res chain seq x y z
N GLN A 1 23.26 10.89 -54.66
CA GLN A 1 23.39 11.26 -53.24
C GLN A 1 23.07 10.04 -52.41
N GLN A 2 23.85 9.87 -51.37
CA GLN A 2 24.06 8.68 -50.54
C GLN A 2 22.91 8.57 -49.54
N ILE A 3 22.24 7.41 -49.46
CA ILE A 3 21.34 7.09 -48.34
C ILE A 3 22.12 6.15 -47.43
N GLN A 4 22.75 6.73 -46.42
CA GLN A 4 23.27 6.03 -45.25
C GLN A 4 22.54 6.56 -44.01
N SER A 5 22.36 5.66 -43.03
CA SER A 5 21.99 5.90 -41.62
C SER A 5 20.48 6.20 -41.42
N GLU A 6 19.73 5.61 -40.49
CA GLU A 6 20.07 5.11 -39.16
C GLU A 6 19.25 3.87 -38.80
N SER A 7 19.96 2.78 -38.50
CA SER A 7 19.46 1.66 -37.72
C SER A 7 19.48 2.03 -36.24
N GLN A 8 18.36 2.55 -35.71
CA GLN A 8 18.18 2.65 -34.25
C GLN A 8 17.76 1.30 -33.68
N GLN A 9 18.74 0.60 -33.10
CA GLN A 9 18.52 -0.52 -32.19
C GLN A 9 17.69 -0.05 -30.99
N GLN A 10 16.44 -0.50 -30.91
CA GLN A 10 15.67 -0.47 -29.67
C GLN A 10 16.33 -1.42 -28.67
N GLN A 11 17.14 -0.86 -27.77
CA GLN A 11 17.61 -1.56 -26.59
C GLN A 11 16.42 -1.73 -25.64
N GLN A 12 15.82 -2.91 -25.65
CA GLN A 12 14.84 -3.33 -24.66
C GLN A 12 15.51 -3.42 -23.28
N SER A 13 15.40 -2.37 -22.48
CA SER A 13 15.79 -2.42 -21.08
C SER A 13 14.80 -3.31 -20.32
N LYS A 14 15.25 -4.51 -19.95
CA LYS A 14 14.46 -5.43 -19.12
C LYS A 14 14.04 -4.72 -17.82
N PRO A 15 12.77 -4.83 -17.39
CA PRO A 15 12.33 -4.24 -16.13
C PRO A 15 13.09 -4.88 -14.97
N LYS A 16 13.69 -4.06 -14.11
CA LYS A 16 14.30 -4.53 -12.87
C LYS A 16 13.22 -5.21 -12.02
N PRO A 17 13.48 -6.39 -11.43
CA PRO A 17 12.51 -7.05 -10.57
C PRO A 17 12.15 -6.13 -9.40
N LYS A 18 10.84 -5.98 -9.15
CA LYS A 18 10.31 -5.26 -7.99
C LYS A 18 10.90 -5.89 -6.73
N GLN A 19 11.84 -5.22 -6.09
CA GLN A 19 12.34 -5.66 -4.79
C GLN A 19 11.17 -5.65 -3.81
N ASP A 20 10.83 -6.83 -3.29
CA ASP A 20 9.84 -6.97 -2.23
C ASP A 20 10.33 -6.19 -1.01
N GLN A 21 9.75 -5.01 -0.76
CA GLN A 21 10.14 -4.13 0.36
C GLN A 21 9.97 -4.79 1.73
N ARG A 22 9.32 -5.97 1.79
CA ARG A 22 9.17 -6.81 2.98
C ARG A 22 10.41 -7.64 3.31
N ARG A 23 11.38 -7.75 2.41
CA ARG A 23 12.66 -8.45 2.65
C ARG A 23 13.67 -7.45 3.20
N ARG A 24 13.92 -7.51 4.51
CA ARG A 24 15.09 -6.84 5.09
C ARG A 24 16.34 -7.38 4.39
N PRO A 25 17.26 -6.51 3.93
CA PRO A 25 18.55 -6.97 3.41
C PRO A 25 19.27 -7.78 4.50
N PRO A 26 20.10 -8.77 4.13
CA PRO A 26 20.90 -9.49 5.11
C PRO A 26 21.71 -8.47 5.93
N PRO A 27 21.85 -8.67 7.26
CA PRO A 27 22.63 -7.77 8.07
C PRO A 27 24.04 -7.66 7.46
N PRO A 28 24.67 -6.47 7.50
CA PRO A 28 26.03 -6.34 7.03
C PRO A 28 26.89 -7.38 7.75
N SER A 29 27.72 -8.09 7.00
CA SER A 29 28.74 -8.99 7.55
C SER A 29 29.51 -8.22 8.61
N SER A 30 29.24 -8.51 9.88
CA SER A 30 30.00 -7.92 10.98
C SER A 30 31.41 -8.51 10.89
N THR A 31 32.31 -7.78 10.24
CA THR A 31 33.74 -8.09 10.14
C THR A 31 34.47 -7.99 11.47
N LYS A 32 33.78 -7.52 12.52
CA LYS A 32 34.33 -7.48 13.88
C LYS A 32 34.32 -8.90 14.46
N PRO A 33 35.49 -9.50 14.75
CA PRO A 33 35.53 -10.80 15.41
C PRO A 33 34.90 -10.69 16.80
N LEU A 34 34.36 -11.81 17.29
CA LEU A 34 33.90 -11.91 18.67
C LEU A 34 35.04 -11.46 19.60
N GLN A 35 34.82 -10.39 20.37
CA GLN A 35 35.82 -9.92 21.31
C GLN A 35 35.83 -10.85 22.51
N LEU A 36 36.90 -11.64 22.62
CA LEU A 36 37.16 -12.46 23.79
C LEU A 36 37.57 -11.52 24.94
N THR A 37 36.74 -11.40 25.97
CA THR A 37 37.11 -10.70 27.20
C THR A 37 38.32 -11.41 27.81
N HIS A 38 39.46 -10.74 27.84
CA HIS A 38 40.69 -11.29 28.43
C HIS A 38 40.54 -11.22 29.96
N ILE A 39 40.32 -12.38 30.56
CA ILE A 39 40.32 -12.52 32.02
C ILE A 39 41.77 -12.81 32.40
N THR A 40 42.50 -11.77 32.81
CA THR A 40 43.90 -11.91 33.25
C THR A 40 43.91 -12.44 34.69
N GLN A 41 44.64 -13.52 34.97
CA GLN A 41 44.80 -14.04 36.33
C GLN A 41 46.05 -13.42 36.97
N ASP A 42 45.88 -12.82 38.14
CA ASP A 42 46.95 -12.23 38.92
C ASP A 42 47.86 -13.35 39.45
N SER A 43 49.15 -13.33 39.08
CA SER A 43 50.07 -14.46 39.32
C SER A 43 50.40 -14.72 40.80
N VAL A 44 50.16 -13.74 41.67
CA VAL A 44 50.52 -13.78 43.09
C VAL A 44 49.32 -14.10 43.98
N THR A 45 48.15 -13.52 43.69
CA THR A 45 46.93 -13.67 44.51
C THR A 45 45.92 -14.65 43.89
N GLY A 46 46.15 -15.08 42.64
CA GLY A 46 45.25 -15.93 41.88
C GLY A 46 43.93 -15.23 41.48
N GLN A 47 43.78 -13.93 41.75
CA GLN A 47 42.55 -13.19 41.48
C GLN A 47 42.40 -12.89 39.99
N LEU A 48 41.16 -12.94 39.48
CA LEU A 48 40.87 -12.60 38.09
C LEU A 48 40.73 -11.07 37.94
N GLN A 49 41.69 -10.43 37.26
CA GLN A 49 41.62 -9.03 36.88
C GLN A 49 40.76 -8.87 35.63
N ILE A 50 39.47 -8.69 35.88
CA ILE A 50 38.48 -8.34 34.86
C ILE A 50 38.39 -6.82 34.80
N GLN A 51 38.51 -6.22 33.62
CA GLN A 51 38.26 -4.78 33.42
C GLN A 51 36.76 -4.50 33.60
N LYS A 52 36.34 -4.38 34.86
CA LYS A 52 34.94 -4.28 35.28
C LYS A 52 34.22 -3.10 34.63
N GLN A 53 34.96 -2.02 34.33
CA GLN A 53 34.47 -0.84 33.65
C GLN A 53 34.10 -1.12 32.19
N GLU A 54 34.91 -1.90 31.47
CA GLU A 54 34.68 -2.29 30.08
C GLU A 54 33.47 -3.20 29.94
N ILE A 55 33.37 -4.23 30.79
CA ILE A 55 32.19 -5.12 30.83
C ILE A 55 30.94 -4.32 31.14
N ARG A 56 30.96 -3.44 32.15
CA ARG A 56 29.80 -2.61 32.51
C ARG A 56 29.31 -1.74 31.35
N SER A 57 30.22 -1.25 30.50
CA SER A 57 29.87 -0.40 29.35
C SER A 57 29.20 -1.16 28.20
N ASN A 58 29.41 -2.47 28.13
CA ASN A 58 28.95 -3.31 27.02
C ASN A 58 27.70 -4.15 27.33
N VAL A 59 27.29 -4.24 28.60
CA VAL A 59 26.06 -4.95 28.98
C VAL A 59 24.84 -4.07 28.68
N PHE A 60 23.73 -4.69 28.25
CA PHE A 60 22.44 -4.05 27.91
C PHE A 60 22.45 -3.08 26.72
N ARG A 61 23.48 -3.12 25.86
CA ARG A 61 23.43 -2.38 24.60
C ARG A 61 22.42 -3.04 23.65
N PRO A 62 21.52 -2.29 23.01
CA PRO A 62 20.60 -2.85 22.03
C PRO A 62 21.39 -3.43 20.85
N GLY A 63 21.09 -4.67 20.48
CA GLY A 63 21.74 -5.39 19.36
C GLY A 63 21.30 -4.91 17.97
N TRP A 64 20.50 -3.85 17.89
CA TRP A 64 20.01 -3.25 16.65
C TRP A 64 20.26 -1.75 16.64
N ASN A 65 20.33 -1.18 15.44
CA ASN A 65 20.42 0.27 15.25
C ASN A 65 19.14 0.92 15.80
N GLN A 66 19.30 1.75 16.81
CA GLN A 66 18.19 2.49 17.39
C GLN A 66 17.73 3.61 16.43
N PRO A 67 16.43 3.92 16.38
CA PRO A 67 15.95 5.12 15.70
C PRO A 67 16.66 6.35 16.26
N THR A 68 17.18 7.20 15.38
CA THR A 68 17.80 8.48 15.77
C THR A 68 16.80 9.63 15.84
N VAL A 69 15.55 9.37 15.44
CA VAL A 69 14.45 10.35 15.45
C VAL A 69 13.82 10.39 16.84
N SER A 70 13.40 11.57 17.29
CA SER A 70 12.63 11.69 18.53
C SER A 70 11.21 11.15 18.33
N LEU A 71 10.54 10.83 19.43
CA LEU A 71 9.17 10.33 19.39
C LEU A 71 8.21 11.39 18.81
N GLU A 72 8.43 12.65 19.19
CA GLU A 72 7.65 13.80 18.72
C GLU A 72 7.82 13.99 17.21
N GLU A 73 9.06 13.99 16.72
CA GLU A 73 9.34 14.12 15.29
C GLU A 73 8.69 12.99 14.47
N TYR A 74 8.70 11.77 15.02
CA TYR A 74 8.02 10.64 14.38
C TYR A 74 6.50 10.83 14.35
N ALA A 75 5.90 11.32 15.44
CA ALA A 75 4.46 11.61 15.51
C ALA A 75 4.05 12.69 14.49
N ASP A 76 4.86 13.75 14.36
CA ASP A 76 4.62 14.81 13.37
C ASP A 76 4.68 14.28 11.93
N ARG A 77 5.66 13.42 11.64
CA ARG A 77 5.77 12.76 10.32
C ARG A 77 4.59 11.85 10.04
N GLU A 78 4.15 11.05 11.02
CA GLU A 78 2.99 10.17 10.86
C GLU A 78 1.71 10.97 10.61
N ARG A 79 1.52 12.07 11.36
CA ARG A 79 0.38 12.97 11.19
C ARG A 79 0.39 13.63 9.82
N ALA A 80 1.54 14.15 9.37
CA ALA A 80 1.68 14.75 8.06
C ALA A 80 1.36 13.75 6.93
N GLN A 81 1.85 12.51 7.04
CA GLN A 81 1.52 11.45 6.09
C GLN A 81 0.04 11.05 6.15
N ALA A 82 -0.57 11.02 7.33
CA ALA A 82 -1.99 10.72 7.47
C ALA A 82 -2.84 11.79 6.78
N LEU A 83 -2.54 13.08 7.01
CA LEU A 83 -3.21 14.20 6.34
C LEU A 83 -3.03 14.13 4.82
N GLN A 84 -1.80 13.92 4.34
CA GLN A 84 -1.54 13.78 2.91
C GLN A 84 -2.32 12.62 2.29
N ARG A 85 -2.38 11.45 2.95
CA ARG A 85 -3.20 10.33 2.49
C ARG A 85 -4.68 10.69 2.46
N GLN A 86 -5.17 11.39 3.49
CA GLN A 86 -6.57 11.81 3.57
C GLN A 86 -6.92 12.82 2.47
N GLU A 87 -6.03 13.78 2.18
CA GLU A 87 -6.18 14.72 1.08
C GLU A 87 -6.20 14.00 -0.27
N GLN A 88 -5.25 13.09 -0.50
CA GLN A 88 -5.22 12.29 -1.73
C GLN A 88 -6.48 11.44 -1.90
N GLN A 89 -7.00 10.86 -0.82
CA GLN A 89 -8.24 10.08 -0.87
C GLN A 89 -9.45 10.97 -1.17
N GLN A 90 -9.53 12.14 -0.55
CA GLN A 90 -10.59 13.11 -0.84
C GLN A 90 -10.51 13.61 -2.28
N GLN A 91 -9.32 13.99 -2.76
CA GLN A 91 -9.13 14.41 -4.16
C GLN A 91 -9.56 13.32 -5.14
N GLN A 92 -9.14 12.07 -4.91
CA GLN A 92 -9.55 10.95 -5.74
C GLN A 92 -11.06 10.69 -5.68
N GLN A 93 -11.69 10.87 -4.51
CA GLN A 93 -13.15 10.76 -4.38
C GLN A 93 -13.84 11.88 -5.15
N HIS A 94 -13.41 13.14 -4.99
CA HIS A 94 -13.93 14.27 -5.75
C HIS A 94 -13.77 14.07 -7.28
N GLU A 95 -12.59 13.67 -7.74
CA GLU A 95 -12.34 13.38 -9.16
C GLU A 95 -13.20 12.21 -9.69
N GLN A 96 -13.44 11.20 -8.86
CA GLN A 96 -14.33 10.08 -9.20
C GLN A 96 -15.79 10.53 -9.23
N ASP A 97 -16.23 11.32 -8.25
CA ASP A 97 -17.59 11.80 -8.14
C ASP A 97 -17.94 12.78 -9.27
N ASP A 98 -16.97 13.57 -9.74
CA ASP A 98 -17.13 14.49 -10.88
C ASP A 98 -17.26 13.74 -12.21
N ASN A 99 -16.48 12.66 -12.40
CA ASN A 99 -16.51 11.87 -13.63
C ASN A 99 -17.54 10.73 -13.62
N ARG A 100 -18.10 10.40 -12.46
CA ARG A 100 -19.08 9.33 -12.32
C ARG A 100 -20.40 9.77 -12.93
N PRO A 101 -21.01 8.96 -13.81
CA PRO A 101 -22.35 9.25 -14.29
C PRO A 101 -23.35 9.23 -13.13
N ARG A 102 -24.09 10.32 -12.99
CA ARG A 102 -25.10 10.52 -11.95
C ARG A 102 -26.48 10.17 -12.50
N ARG A 103 -27.45 9.93 -11.60
CA ARG A 103 -28.85 9.80 -12.01
C ARG A 103 -29.40 11.20 -12.33
N TYR A 104 -30.35 11.29 -13.24
CA TYR A 104 -30.95 12.57 -13.63
C TYR A 104 -31.52 13.36 -12.44
N GLU A 105 -32.15 12.69 -11.46
CA GLU A 105 -32.65 13.33 -10.23
C GLU A 105 -31.55 14.00 -9.39
N GLU A 106 -30.34 13.45 -9.43
CA GLU A 106 -29.18 13.98 -8.72
C GLU A 106 -28.61 15.20 -9.45
N LEU A 107 -28.58 15.17 -10.79
CA LEU A 107 -28.21 16.33 -11.61
C LEU A 107 -29.16 17.51 -11.38
N VAL A 108 -30.48 17.27 -11.32
CA VAL A 108 -31.48 18.31 -11.02
C VAL A 108 -31.28 18.91 -9.63
N ARG A 109 -30.92 18.08 -8.64
CA ARG A 109 -30.65 18.56 -7.27
C ARG A 109 -29.44 19.49 -7.21
N GLU A 110 -28.46 19.24 -8.06
CA GLU A 110 -27.20 19.98 -8.11
C GLU A 110 -27.19 21.08 -9.17
N GLU A 111 -28.35 21.39 -9.78
CA GLU A 111 -28.50 22.41 -10.83
C GLU A 111 -27.59 22.16 -12.04
N LEU A 112 -27.38 20.87 -12.38
CA LEU A 112 -26.56 20.39 -13.49
C LEU A 112 -27.40 19.80 -14.63
N GLU A 113 -28.72 20.02 -14.64
CA GLU A 113 -29.61 19.49 -15.69
C GLU A 113 -29.35 20.05 -17.09
N ASP A 114 -28.70 21.22 -17.20
CA ASP A 114 -28.41 21.88 -18.48
C ASP A 114 -27.08 21.38 -19.11
N ASP A 115 -26.28 20.60 -18.38
CA ASP A 115 -25.02 20.04 -18.86
C ASP A 115 -25.28 18.81 -19.75
N ILE A 116 -25.27 19.03 -21.07
CA ILE A 116 -25.60 18.02 -22.09
C ILE A 116 -24.77 16.74 -21.91
N ASP A 117 -23.48 16.87 -21.60
CA ASP A 117 -22.57 15.73 -21.47
C ASP A 117 -22.96 14.85 -20.26
N LYS A 118 -23.34 15.48 -19.14
CA LYS A 118 -23.80 14.76 -17.93
C LYS A 118 -25.18 14.13 -18.12
N VAL A 119 -26.08 14.81 -18.81
CA VAL A 119 -27.41 14.29 -19.12
C VAL A 119 -27.31 13.06 -20.03
N ASP A 120 -26.46 13.11 -21.06
CA ASP A 120 -26.24 11.97 -21.94
C ASP A 120 -25.59 10.78 -21.19
N ALA A 121 -24.61 11.04 -20.33
CA ALA A 121 -24.00 10.03 -19.47
C ALA A 121 -25.02 9.37 -18.51
N SER A 122 -25.94 10.15 -17.93
CA SER A 122 -27.06 9.62 -17.12
C SER A 122 -27.95 8.71 -17.95
N ALA A 123 -28.36 9.16 -19.15
CA ALA A 123 -29.23 8.40 -20.02
C ALA A 123 -28.57 7.09 -20.50
N ALA A 124 -27.25 7.10 -20.74
CA ALA A 124 -26.48 5.91 -21.06
C ALA A 124 -26.46 4.90 -19.89
N MET A 125 -26.30 5.38 -18.66
CA MET A 125 -26.36 4.53 -17.46
C MET A 125 -27.73 3.91 -17.22
N ASP A 126 -28.81 4.66 -17.47
CA ASP A 126 -30.17 4.14 -17.33
C ASP A 126 -30.41 2.98 -18.33
N ARG A 127 -29.98 3.14 -19.58
CA ARG A 127 -30.04 2.06 -20.58
C ARG A 127 -29.23 0.83 -20.18
N ALA A 128 -27.98 1.04 -19.74
CA ALA A 128 -27.13 -0.06 -19.28
C ALA A 128 -27.74 -0.83 -18.08
N TRP A 129 -28.49 -0.12 -17.23
CA TRP A 129 -29.21 -0.73 -16.12
C TRP A 129 -30.42 -1.55 -16.57
N ASP A 130 -31.15 -1.09 -17.59
CA ASP A 130 -32.23 -1.84 -18.19
C ASP A 130 -31.71 -3.10 -18.90
N ASP A 131 -30.65 -2.97 -19.72
CA ASP A 131 -29.98 -4.11 -20.37
C ASP A 131 -29.51 -5.15 -19.33
N TRP A 132 -28.89 -4.69 -18.23
CA TRP A 132 -28.46 -5.59 -17.15
C TRP A 132 -29.64 -6.29 -16.48
N LYS A 133 -30.78 -5.62 -16.24
CA LYS A 133 -31.97 -6.27 -15.67
C LYS A 133 -32.57 -7.31 -16.62
N ASP A 134 -32.52 -7.05 -17.92
CA ASP A 134 -33.02 -7.97 -18.94
C ASP A 134 -32.13 -9.24 -19.02
N GLU A 135 -30.81 -9.08 -18.91
CA GLU A 135 -29.84 -10.17 -18.80
C GLU A 135 -29.90 -10.91 -17.46
N ASN A 136 -30.36 -10.24 -16.40
CA ASN A 136 -30.46 -10.77 -15.04
C ASN A 136 -31.93 -10.88 -14.60
N PRO A 137 -32.73 -11.76 -15.25
CA PRO A 137 -34.13 -11.92 -14.94
C PRO A 137 -34.28 -12.32 -13.46
N ARG A 138 -35.02 -11.52 -12.70
CA ARG A 138 -35.29 -11.82 -11.29
C ARG A 138 -36.14 -13.10 -11.21
N GLY A 139 -35.52 -14.20 -10.80
CA GLY A 139 -36.22 -15.39 -10.29
C GLY A 139 -35.71 -16.73 -10.81
N SER A 140 -34.85 -17.38 -10.05
CA SER A 140 -34.85 -18.84 -9.87
C SER A 140 -35.55 -19.27 -8.57
N GLY A 141 -35.82 -18.33 -7.65
CA GLY A 141 -36.49 -18.60 -6.37
C GLY A 141 -38.01 -18.51 -6.47
N ASN A 142 -38.68 -19.61 -6.12
CA ASN A 142 -40.12 -19.79 -5.91
C ASN A 142 -41.03 -20.16 -7.09
N LYS A 143 -40.49 -20.60 -8.24
CA LYS A 143 -41.31 -21.17 -9.34
C LYS A 143 -41.50 -22.70 -9.24
N MET A 144 -40.90 -23.34 -8.23
CA MET A 144 -40.84 -24.81 -8.07
C MET A 144 -41.46 -25.30 -6.75
N GLY A 145 -42.16 -24.42 -6.01
CA GLY A 145 -42.77 -24.74 -4.71
C GLY A 145 -44.29 -24.95 -4.72
N ASP A 146 -44.96 -24.75 -5.86
CA ASP A 146 -46.43 -24.85 -5.98
C ASP A 146 -46.85 -25.94 -7.00
N VAL A 147 -46.11 -27.05 -7.08
CA VAL A 147 -46.64 -28.27 -7.72
C VAL A 147 -47.47 -29.01 -6.69
N GLY A 148 -48.75 -28.61 -6.65
CA GLY A 148 -49.90 -29.24 -6.02
C GLY A 148 -49.66 -30.48 -5.15
N ASP A 149 -49.65 -30.26 -3.83
CA ASP A 149 -50.22 -31.22 -2.89
C ASP A 149 -51.10 -30.45 -1.89
N ARG A 150 -52.33 -30.13 -2.33
CA ARG A 150 -53.40 -29.62 -1.47
C ARG A 150 -54.56 -30.60 -1.52
N ASN A 151 -54.33 -31.77 -0.92
CA ASN A 151 -55.40 -32.59 -0.38
C ASN A 151 -55.89 -31.95 0.93
N PHE A 152 -56.78 -30.95 0.86
CA PHE A 152 -57.73 -30.57 1.91
C PHE A 152 -58.85 -29.70 1.31
#